data_AF-A0ABF7QAK0-F1
#
_entry.id   AF-A0ABF7QAK0-F1
#
_cell.length_a   1.000
_cell.length_b   1.000
_cell.length_c   1.000
_cell.angle_alpha   90.00
_cell.angle_beta   90.00
_cell.angle_gamma   90.00
#
_symmetry.space_group_name_H-M   'P 1'
#
loop_
_entity.id
_entity.type
_entity.pdbx_description
1 polymer ?
#
loop_
_entity_poly.entity_id
_entity_poly.type
_entity_poly.pdbx_seq_one_letter_code
_entity_poly.pdbx_strand_id
1 'polypeptide(L)'
;MAVDGNWNLTLNTPMGERSATLSLKSSGTTLTGTQAAEGDSAEIFDGTVNGDDVAWKVSITSPMPLTLDFKGKVAGDTISGEMGIGFMGSFPFTGARG
;
A
#
# COMPACT_ATOMS: atom_id res chain seq x y z
N MET A 1 -7.71 14.39 -3.05
CA MET A 1 -8.02 14.04 -1.65
C MET A 1 -6.76 14.04 -0.81
N ALA A 2 -6.89 13.90 0.52
CA ALA A 2 -5.73 13.82 1.43
C ALA A 2 -4.76 12.68 1.09
N VAL A 3 -5.27 11.59 0.49
CA VAL A 3 -4.46 10.42 0.08
C VAL A 3 -3.63 10.63 -1.20
N ASP A 4 -3.94 11.63 -2.03
CA ASP A 4 -3.27 11.76 -3.33
C ASP A 4 -1.79 12.12 -3.17
N GLY A 5 -0.93 11.57 -4.03
CA GLY A 5 0.49 11.87 -4.07
C GLY A 5 1.37 10.64 -3.81
N ASN A 6 2.63 10.91 -3.51
CA ASN A 6 3.65 9.90 -3.29
C ASN A 6 3.83 9.64 -1.80
N TRP A 7 3.96 8.36 -1.45
CA TRP A 7 4.12 7.87 -0.10
C TRP A 7 5.33 6.95 -0.04
N ASN A 8 6.14 7.11 0.99
CA ASN A 8 7.19 6.18 1.34
C ASN A 8 6.63 5.27 2.43
N LEU A 9 6.42 4.00 2.09
CA LEU A 9 5.92 2.97 2.98
C LEU A 9 7.08 2.18 3.60
N THR A 10 6.87 1.78 4.85
CA THR A 10 7.71 0.87 5.62
C THR A 10 6.85 -0.33 6.00
N LEU A 11 7.20 -1.50 5.47
CA LEU A 11 6.47 -2.75 5.63
C LEU A 11 7.22 -3.63 6.62
N ASN A 12 6.59 -4.00 7.75
CA ASN A 12 7.24 -4.83 8.78
C ASN A 12 6.91 -6.30 8.54
N THR A 13 7.67 -6.97 7.68
CA THR A 13 7.44 -8.39 7.34
C THR A 13 8.22 -9.32 8.28
N PRO A 14 7.87 -10.62 8.36
CA PRO A 14 8.67 -11.61 9.10
C PRO A 14 10.11 -11.75 8.59
N MET A 15 10.37 -11.35 7.36
CA MET A 15 11.70 -11.36 6.75
C MET A 15 12.51 -10.10 7.08
N GLY A 16 11.90 -9.13 7.78
CA GLY A 16 12.50 -7.84 8.11
C GLY A 16 11.67 -6.66 7.58
N GLU A 17 12.16 -5.47 7.89
CA GLU A 17 11.60 -4.21 7.39
C GLU A 17 11.92 -4.05 5.89
N ARG A 18 10.90 -3.69 5.11
CA ARG A 18 11.02 -3.44 3.66
C ARG A 18 10.50 -2.05 3.34
N SER A 19 11.24 -1.28 2.57
CA SER A 19 10.77 0.01 2.06
C SER A 19 10.07 -0.15 0.71
N ALA A 20 8.96 0.55 0.54
CA ALA A 20 8.23 0.64 -0.70
C ALA A 20 7.81 2.09 -0.97
N THR A 21 7.62 2.45 -2.24
CA THR A 21 7.02 3.72 -2.63
C THR A 21 5.64 3.47 -3.21
N LEU A 22 4.70 4.35 -2.92
CA LEU A 22 3.32 4.23 -3.37
C LEU A 22 2.86 5.56 -3.94
N SER A 23 2.43 5.55 -5.19
CA SER A 23 1.87 6.72 -5.86
C SER A 23 0.36 6.53 -5.97
N LEU A 24 -0.41 7.39 -5.32
CA LEU A 24 -1.87 7.28 -5.26
C LEU A 24 -2.56 8.46 -5.93
N LYS A 25 -3.70 8.14 -6.56
CA LYS A 25 -4.65 9.09 -7.11
C LYS A 25 -6.07 8.62 -6.80
N SER A 26 -6.82 9.46 -6.12
CA SER A 26 -8.24 9.26 -5.86
C SER A 26 -9.10 9.85 -6.98
N SER A 27 -10.20 9.17 -7.28
CA SER A 27 -11.25 9.64 -8.16
C SER A 27 -12.60 9.23 -7.56
N GLY A 28 -13.25 10.17 -6.87
CA GLY A 28 -14.42 9.84 -6.05
C GLY A 28 -14.03 8.88 -4.91
N THR A 29 -14.63 7.70 -4.88
CA THR A 29 -14.33 6.65 -3.89
C THR A 29 -13.33 5.61 -4.37
N THR A 30 -12.83 5.75 -5.60
CA THR A 30 -11.88 4.81 -6.20
C THR A 30 -10.46 5.33 -6.03
N LEU A 31 -9.55 4.43 -5.66
CA LEU A 31 -8.12 4.71 -5.56
C LEU A 31 -7.39 3.98 -6.68
N THR A 32 -6.56 4.68 -7.44
CA THR A 32 -5.67 4.11 -8.45
C THR A 32 -4.24 4.55 -8.18
N GLY A 33 -3.27 3.82 -8.72
CA GLY A 33 -1.89 4.06 -8.36
C GLY A 33 -0.93 2.95 -8.73
N THR A 34 0.32 3.17 -8.36
CA THR A 34 1.42 2.23 -8.58
C THR A 34 2.23 2.12 -7.30
N GLN A 35 2.53 0.90 -6.89
CA GLN A 35 3.42 0.59 -5.77
C GLN A 35 4.72 0.02 -6.31
N ALA A 36 5.86 0.48 -5.80
CA ALA A 36 7.18 -0.05 -6.13
C ALA A 36 7.94 -0.46 -4.87
N ALA A 37 8.60 -1.61 -4.90
CA ALA A 37 9.41 -2.14 -3.81
C ALA A 37 10.57 -2.96 -4.38
N GLU A 38 11.78 -2.81 -3.81
CA GLU A 38 12.95 -3.64 -4.17
C GLU A 38 13.32 -3.70 -5.66
N GLY A 39 12.94 -2.69 -6.44
CA GLY A 39 13.19 -2.62 -7.88
C GLY A 39 12.05 -3.17 -8.75
N ASP A 40 11.04 -3.77 -8.15
CA ASP A 40 9.80 -4.17 -8.81
C ASP A 40 8.72 -3.11 -8.61
N SER A 41 7.86 -2.94 -9.62
CA SER A 41 6.69 -2.05 -9.54
C SER A 41 5.45 -2.73 -10.09
N ALA A 42 4.33 -2.53 -9.42
CA ALA A 42 3.04 -3.08 -9.80
C ALA A 42 1.94 -2.03 -9.63
N GLU A 43 0.95 -2.08 -10.53
CA GLU A 43 -0.26 -1.27 -10.39
C GLU A 43 -1.11 -1.80 -9.23
N ILE A 44 -1.72 -0.87 -8.49
CA ILE A 44 -2.69 -1.25 -7.47
C ILE A 44 -4.03 -1.58 -8.13
N PHE A 45 -4.79 -2.47 -7.50
CA PHE A 45 -6.16 -2.79 -7.90
C PHE A 45 -7.06 -2.89 -6.67
N ASP A 46 -8.39 -2.95 -6.89
CA ASP A 46 -9.41 -2.89 -5.83
C ASP A 46 -9.18 -1.73 -4.83
N GLY A 47 -8.66 -0.62 -5.34
CA GLY A 47 -8.37 0.55 -4.55
C GLY A 47 -9.64 1.31 -4.18
N THR A 48 -9.82 1.57 -2.88
CA THR A 48 -10.95 2.33 -2.34
C THR A 48 -10.47 3.39 -1.35
N VAL A 49 -11.18 4.51 -1.31
CA VAL A 49 -10.98 5.57 -0.33
C VAL A 49 -12.33 6.02 0.21
N ASN A 50 -12.42 6.12 1.54
CA ASN A 50 -13.58 6.61 2.26
C ASN A 50 -13.14 7.54 3.39
N GLY A 51 -13.12 8.85 3.12
CA GLY A 51 -12.56 9.83 4.05
C GLY A 51 -11.06 9.60 4.23
N ASP A 52 -10.69 9.18 5.44
CA ASP A 52 -9.30 8.90 5.82
C ASP A 52 -8.93 7.42 5.64
N ASP A 53 -9.92 6.54 5.52
CA ASP A 53 -9.71 5.09 5.38
C ASP A 53 -9.43 4.75 3.91
N VAL A 54 -8.37 3.98 3.69
CA VAL A 54 -7.87 3.60 2.38
C VAL A 54 -7.60 2.11 2.35
N ALA A 55 -7.92 1.46 1.24
CA ALA A 55 -7.59 0.07 1.02
C ALA A 55 -7.20 -0.14 -0.44
N TRP A 56 -6.22 -0.98 -0.70
CA TRP A 56 -5.80 -1.33 -2.04
C TRP A 56 -5.11 -2.68 -2.03
N LYS A 57 -4.98 -3.29 -3.22
CA LYS A 57 -4.28 -4.56 -3.40
C LYS A 57 -3.17 -4.42 -4.42
N VAL A 58 -2.13 -5.23 -4.27
CA VAL A 58 -1.00 -5.32 -5.21
C VAL A 58 -0.69 -6.78 -5.47
N SER A 59 -0.50 -7.14 -6.74
CA SER A 59 -0.14 -8.50 -7.12
C SER A 59 1.31 -8.53 -7.56
N ILE A 60 2.12 -9.24 -6.80
CA ILE A 60 3.49 -9.62 -7.17
C ILE A 60 3.36 -10.87 -8.03
N THR A 61 4.01 -10.92 -9.19
CA THR A 61 3.91 -12.04 -10.14
C THR A 61 5.18 -12.87 -10.22
N SER A 62 6.32 -12.36 -9.73
CA SER A 62 7.63 -13.00 -9.82
C SER A 62 8.46 -12.69 -8.57
N PRO A 63 9.29 -13.64 -8.08
CA PRO A 63 9.45 -15.02 -8.52
C PRO A 63 8.32 -15.96 -8.08
N MET A 64 7.47 -15.53 -7.12
CA MET A 64 6.29 -16.28 -6.67
C MET A 64 5.07 -15.37 -6.69
N PRO A 65 3.95 -15.78 -7.33
CA PRO A 65 2.76 -14.96 -7.40
C PRO A 65 2.11 -14.82 -6.02
N LEU A 66 1.93 -13.58 -5.55
CA LEU A 66 1.32 -13.29 -4.27
C LEU A 66 0.55 -11.98 -4.32
N THR A 67 -0.64 -11.98 -3.71
CA THR A 67 -1.44 -10.77 -3.54
C THR A 67 -1.21 -10.19 -2.16
N LEU A 68 -0.86 -8.91 -2.13
CA LEU A 68 -0.74 -8.09 -0.94
C LEU A 68 -2.02 -7.26 -0.78
N ASP A 69 -2.65 -7.35 0.38
CA ASP A 69 -3.87 -6.62 0.72
C ASP A 69 -3.55 -5.53 1.75
N PHE A 70 -3.62 -4.27 1.36
CA PHE A 70 -3.36 -3.14 2.24
C PHE A 70 -4.66 -2.52 2.74
N LYS A 71 -4.71 -2.24 4.05
CA LYS A 71 -5.76 -1.45 4.69
C LYS A 71 -5.10 -0.49 5.65
N GLY A 72 -5.31 0.80 5.44
CA GLY A 72 -4.72 1.83 6.27
C GLY A 72 -5.60 3.04 6.44
N LYS A 73 -5.11 3.95 7.26
CA LYS A 73 -5.72 5.24 7.51
C LYS A 73 -4.70 6.35 7.30
N VAL A 74 -5.11 7.36 6.54
CA VAL A 74 -4.34 8.58 6.31
C VAL A 74 -4.63 9.56 7.44
N ALA A 75 -3.57 10.07 8.07
CA ALA A 75 -3.64 11.09 9.10
C ALA A 75 -2.62 12.19 8.77
N GLY A 76 -3.09 13.26 8.11
CA GLY A 76 -2.23 14.33 7.60
C GLY A 76 -1.24 13.79 6.58
N ASP A 77 0.05 13.88 6.90
CA ASP A 77 1.16 13.42 6.04
C ASP A 77 1.66 12.02 6.40
N THR A 78 0.89 11.27 7.20
CA THR A 78 1.22 9.89 7.58
C THR A 78 0.13 8.93 7.16
N ILE A 79 0.51 7.69 6.85
CA ILE A 79 -0.39 6.57 6.62
C ILE A 79 0.05 5.41 7.51
N SER A 80 -0.90 4.71 8.13
CA SER A 80 -0.59 3.54 8.94
C SER A 80 -1.71 2.52 8.84
N GLY A 81 -1.37 1.24 9.00
CA GLY A 81 -2.34 0.19 8.89
C GLY A 81 -1.72 -1.20 8.87
N GLU A 82 -2.43 -2.11 8.21
CA GLU A 82 -2.03 -3.50 8.07
C GLU A 82 -1.98 -3.93 6.60
N MET A 83 -0.98 -4.75 6.29
CA MET A 83 -0.73 -5.39 5.02
C MET A 83 -0.87 -6.91 5.20
N GLY A 84 -1.88 -7.49 4.56
CA GLY A 84 -2.03 -8.93 4.40
C GLY A 84 -1.09 -9.47 3.32
N ILE A 85 -0.35 -10.53 3.63
CA ILE A 85 0.53 -11.26 2.72
C ILE A 85 -0.07 -12.65 2.48
N GLY A 86 -1.22 -12.73 1.81
CA GLY A 86 -1.91 -13.99 1.50
C GLY A 86 -1.96 -14.99 2.69
N PHE A 87 -1.36 -16.16 2.50
CA PHE A 87 -1.32 -17.24 3.50
C PHE A 87 -0.43 -16.95 4.72
N MET A 88 0.41 -15.91 4.65
CA MET A 88 1.46 -15.62 5.62
C MET A 88 0.96 -14.75 6.79
N GLY A 89 -0.24 -14.18 6.68
CA GLY A 89 -0.88 -13.38 7.73
C GLY A 89 -0.91 -11.88 7.42
N SER A 90 -1.29 -11.09 8.43
CA SER A 90 -1.35 -9.63 8.39
C SER A 90 -0.20 -9.03 9.16
N PHE A 91 0.43 -7.99 8.61
CA PHE A 91 1.60 -7.33 9.18
C PHE A 91 1.42 -5.82 9.19
N PRO A 92 1.90 -5.12 10.23
CA PRO A 92 1.76 -3.68 10.28
C PRO A 92 2.62 -3.01 9.20
N PHE A 93 2.11 -1.91 8.65
CA PHE A 93 2.89 -0.99 7.84
C PHE A 93 2.67 0.45 8.29
N THR A 94 3.67 1.27 8.05
CA THR A 94 3.59 2.72 8.21
C THR A 94 4.02 3.37 6.91
N GLY A 95 3.74 4.65 6.76
CA GLY A 95 4.25 5.44 5.66
C GLY A 95 4.15 6.92 5.92
N ALA A 96 4.98 7.67 5.22
CA ALA A 96 5.01 9.12 5.26
C ALA A 96 4.93 9.67 3.84
N ARG A 97 4.36 10.86 3.70
CA ARG A 97 4.29 11.55 2.42
C ARG A 97 5.70 11.90 1.94
N GLY A 98 5.95 11.65 0.65
CA GLY A 98 7.22 11.92 -0.03
C GLY A 98 7.30 13.31 -0.65
#